data_AF-A0A4Y8KSS1-F1
#
_entry.id   AF-A0A4Y8KSS1-F1
#
_cell.length_a   1.000
_cell.length_b   1.000
_cell.length_c   1.000
_cell.angle_alpha   90.00
_cell.angle_beta   90.00
_cell.angle_gamma   90.00
#
_symmetry.space_group_name_H-M   'P 1'
#
loop_
_entity.id
_entity.type
_entity.pdbx_description
1 polymer ?
#
loop_
_entity_poly.entity_id
_entity_poly.type
_entity_poly.pdbx_seq_one_letter_code
_entity_poly.pdbx_strand_id
1 'polypeptide(L)'
;MMDKLKALFSSRDPTFQKKWPLILLLLIIGLILVLQGREPSEKEVTTIPVSDTEVEFEQIKKLENQAEKRLEAMLKKALGTNKVEVMVTLGTSEKKIFARNETTQQDQSEDQKEGFSSAADRNSMTSQLVFGNQSQQGTPVLSYIEKPAITGVMIVAENGHETKVKKQIAEAVSKALDVSSHRVAVIPYE
;
A
#
# COMPACT_ATOMS: atom_id res chain seq x y z
N MET A 1 -28.31 -4.09 53.14
CA MET A 1 -28.24 -4.85 51.87
C MET A 1 -27.51 -6.20 52.04
N MET A 2 -27.30 -6.69 53.27
CA MET A 2 -26.68 -7.99 53.56
C MET A 2 -27.70 -9.10 53.84
N ASP A 3 -28.98 -8.77 54.07
CA ASP A 3 -30.00 -9.76 54.44
C ASP A 3 -30.52 -10.60 53.26
N LYS A 4 -30.36 -10.11 52.03
CA LYS A 4 -30.71 -10.87 50.81
C LYS A 4 -29.62 -11.87 50.39
N LEU A 5 -28.40 -11.73 50.91
CA LEU A 5 -27.30 -12.66 50.65
C LEU A 5 -27.39 -13.91 51.54
N LYS A 6 -27.97 -13.80 52.74
CA LYS A 6 -28.15 -14.93 53.67
C LYS A 6 -29.29 -15.88 53.28
N ALA A 7 -30.27 -15.42 52.50
CA ALA A 7 -31.40 -16.25 52.10
C ALA A 7 -31.07 -17.24 50.96
N LEU A 8 -29.98 -17.03 50.23
CA LEU A 8 -29.54 -17.94 49.16
C LEU A 8 -28.67 -19.11 49.65
N PHE A 9 -28.24 -19.10 50.92
CA PHE A 9 -27.38 -20.14 51.48
C PHE A 9 -28.08 -21.06 52.50
N SER A 10 -29.40 -20.95 52.66
CA SER A 10 -30.17 -21.77 53.60
C SER A 10 -31.29 -22.55 52.92
N SER A 11 -30.90 -23.48 52.05
CA SER A 11 -31.62 -24.76 51.91
C SER A 11 -30.61 -25.85 51.70
N ARG A 12 -30.15 -26.40 52.83
CA ARG A 12 -29.31 -27.58 52.91
C ARG A 12 -30.23 -28.80 52.83
N ASP A 13 -30.71 -29.10 51.63
CA ASP A 13 -31.47 -30.32 51.36
C ASP A 13 -30.59 -31.56 51.61
N PRO A 14 -31.06 -32.60 52.29
CA PRO A 14 -30.25 -33.78 52.64
C PRO A 14 -29.90 -34.69 51.44
N THR A 15 -30.41 -34.40 50.23
CA THR A 15 -29.96 -35.05 48.99
C THR A 15 -28.76 -34.33 48.34
N PHE A 16 -28.44 -33.12 48.81
CA PHE A 16 -27.35 -32.29 48.28
C PHE A 16 -25.96 -32.88 48.60
N GLN A 17 -25.80 -33.57 49.74
CA GLN A 17 -24.52 -34.20 50.12
C GLN A 17 -24.05 -35.27 49.12
N LYS A 18 -24.97 -35.97 48.46
CA LYS A 18 -24.65 -37.03 47.48
C LYS A 18 -24.47 -36.49 46.06
N LYS A 19 -25.04 -35.31 45.76
CA LYS A 19 -24.98 -34.63 44.45
C LYS A 19 -23.90 -33.55 44.38
N TRP A 20 -23.39 -33.09 45.53
CA TRP A 20 -22.30 -32.13 45.60
C TRP A 20 -21.03 -32.55 44.85
N PRO A 21 -20.56 -33.83 44.91
CA PRO A 21 -19.41 -34.23 44.09
C PRO A 21 -19.70 -34.14 42.58
N LEU A 22 -20.96 -34.33 42.16
CA LEU A 22 -21.36 -34.27 40.75
C LEU A 22 -21.41 -32.81 40.24
N ILE A 23 -21.84 -31.87 41.08
CA ILE A 23 -21.83 -30.43 40.79
C ILE A 23 -20.38 -29.92 40.71
N LEU A 24 -19.50 -30.42 41.57
CA LEU A 24 -18.08 -30.08 41.58
C LEU A 24 -17.37 -30.60 40.31
N LEU A 25 -17.73 -31.81 39.85
CA LEU A 25 -17.23 -32.39 38.60
C LEU A 25 -17.66 -31.56 37.37
N LEU A 26 -18.93 -31.13 37.32
CA LEU A 26 -19.46 -30.33 36.20
C LEU A 26 -18.82 -28.94 36.15
N LEU A 27 -18.55 -28.34 37.31
CA LEU A 27 -17.83 -27.06 37.39
C LEU A 27 -16.37 -27.17 36.96
N ILE A 28 -15.69 -28.28 37.30
CA ILE A 28 -14.32 -28.56 36.82
C ILE A 28 -14.31 -28.79 35.31
N ILE A 29 -15.28 -29.54 34.77
CA ILE A 29 -15.42 -29.73 33.31
C ILE A 29 -15.72 -28.41 32.59
N GLY A 30 -16.57 -27.56 33.18
CA GLY A 30 -16.84 -26.21 32.67
C GLY A 30 -15.60 -25.32 32.67
N LEU A 31 -14.77 -25.39 33.72
CA LEU A 31 -13.51 -24.66 33.79
C LEU A 31 -12.50 -25.17 32.75
N ILE A 32 -12.44 -26.49 32.53
CA ILE A 32 -11.57 -27.10 31.50
C ILE A 32 -12.01 -26.70 30.09
N LEU A 33 -13.33 -26.62 29.82
CA LEU A 33 -13.84 -26.12 28.54
C LEU A 33 -13.52 -24.64 28.30
N VAL A 34 -13.59 -23.80 29.33
CA VAL A 34 -13.21 -22.37 29.24
C VAL A 34 -11.70 -22.20 29.04
N LEU A 35 -10.89 -23.12 29.57
CA LEU A 35 -9.43 -23.11 29.38
C LEU A 35 -8.99 -23.59 27.99
N GLN A 36 -9.74 -24.49 27.34
CA GLN A 36 -9.44 -24.95 25.97
C GLN A 36 -10.00 -24.02 24.88
N GLY A 37 -11.03 -23.22 25.19
CA GLY A 37 -11.69 -22.34 24.22
C GLY A 37 -11.06 -20.95 24.07
N ARG A 38 -9.93 -20.67 24.70
CA ARG A 38 -9.29 -19.35 24.68
C ARG A 38 -7.98 -19.40 23.89
N GLU A 39 -8.09 -19.61 22.59
CA GLU A 39 -7.02 -19.22 21.67
C GLU A 39 -6.91 -17.68 21.69
N PRO A 40 -5.79 -17.10 22.14
CA PRO A 40 -5.54 -15.70 21.85
C PRO A 40 -5.28 -15.62 20.34
N SER A 41 -6.30 -15.25 19.59
CA SER A 41 -6.13 -14.67 18.25
C SER A 41 -5.40 -13.33 18.42
N GLU A 42 -4.10 -13.42 18.69
CA GLU A 42 -3.16 -12.34 18.47
C GLU A 42 -3.19 -12.07 16.98
N LYS A 43 -3.86 -10.99 16.59
CA LYS A 43 -3.77 -10.47 15.24
C LYS A 43 -2.31 -10.13 15.02
N GLU A 44 -1.60 -11.00 14.29
CA GLU A 44 -0.30 -10.67 13.73
C GLU A 44 -0.48 -9.38 12.91
N VAL A 45 -0.06 -8.27 13.51
CA VAL A 45 0.34 -7.11 12.73
C VAL A 45 1.57 -7.60 11.99
N THR A 46 1.45 -7.76 10.67
CA THR A 46 2.58 -7.99 9.77
C THR A 46 3.58 -6.85 9.99
N THR A 47 4.54 -7.09 10.87
CA THR A 47 5.74 -6.28 10.97
C THR A 47 6.56 -6.68 9.76
N ILE A 48 6.64 -5.75 8.81
CA ILE A 48 7.50 -5.90 7.63
C ILE A 48 8.90 -6.21 8.17
N PRO A 49 9.52 -7.36 7.82
CA PRO A 49 10.85 -7.68 8.29
C PRO A 49 11.82 -6.62 7.75
N VAL A 50 12.56 -5.99 8.66
CA VAL A 50 13.52 -4.90 8.39
C VAL A 50 14.60 -5.31 7.37
N SER A 51 14.77 -6.61 7.12
CA SER A 51 15.70 -7.18 6.14
C SER A 51 15.30 -6.95 4.68
N ASP A 52 14.02 -6.76 4.36
CA ASP A 52 13.60 -6.53 2.97
C ASP A 52 13.84 -5.08 2.51
N THR A 53 13.86 -4.13 3.45
CA THR A 53 14.04 -2.70 3.19
C THR A 53 15.43 -2.36 2.65
N GLU A 54 16.49 -3.01 3.15
CA GLU A 54 17.87 -2.78 2.67
C GLU A 54 18.06 -3.27 1.22
N VAL A 55 17.47 -4.42 0.88
CA VAL A 55 17.53 -4.99 -0.47
C VAL A 55 16.77 -4.11 -1.46
N GLU A 56 15.62 -3.56 -1.05
CA GLU A 56 14.81 -2.67 -1.88
C GLU A 56 15.51 -1.32 -2.12
N PHE A 57 16.20 -0.77 -1.12
CA PHE A 57 16.98 0.47 -1.27
C PHE A 57 18.16 0.32 -2.25
N GLU A 58 18.90 -0.78 -2.18
CA GLU A 58 19.99 -1.06 -3.12
C GLU A 58 19.49 -1.24 -4.57
N GLN A 59 18.30 -1.83 -4.75
CA GLN A 59 17.68 -1.96 -6.08
C GLN A 59 17.28 -0.59 -6.65
N ILE A 60 16.70 0.28 -5.84
CA ILE A 60 16.35 1.66 -6.24
C ILE A 60 17.62 2.42 -6.66
N LYS A 61 18.66 2.38 -5.83
CA LYS A 61 19.93 3.06 -6.10
C LYS A 61 20.59 2.56 -7.39
N LYS A 62 20.47 1.27 -7.69
CA LYS A 62 20.97 0.70 -8.95
C LYS A 62 20.22 1.23 -10.16
N LEU A 63 18.90 1.38 -10.06
CA LEU A 63 18.07 1.95 -11.13
C LEU A 63 18.39 3.43 -11.36
N GLU A 64 18.56 4.21 -10.28
CA GLU A 64 18.99 5.61 -10.34
C GLU A 64 20.33 5.74 -11.07
N ASN A 65 21.36 5.00 -10.63
CA ASN A 65 22.67 5.00 -11.26
C ASN A 65 22.63 4.61 -12.75
N GLN A 66 21.75 3.67 -13.12
CA GLN A 66 21.60 3.28 -14.52
C GLN A 66 20.94 4.39 -15.35
N ALA A 67 19.94 5.07 -14.80
CA ALA A 67 19.28 6.20 -15.44
C ALA A 67 20.24 7.39 -15.59
N GLU A 68 21.00 7.71 -14.54
CA GLU A 68 22.01 8.77 -14.52
C GLU A 68 23.05 8.57 -15.61
N LYS A 69 23.71 7.41 -15.64
CA LYS A 69 24.75 7.10 -16.66
C LYS A 69 24.21 7.19 -18.08
N ARG A 70 22.97 6.72 -18.30
CA ARG A 70 22.35 6.78 -19.63
C ARG A 70 22.05 8.22 -20.04
N LEU A 71 21.51 9.02 -19.13
CA LEU A 71 21.19 10.42 -19.41
C LEU A 71 22.46 11.26 -19.59
N GLU A 72 23.46 11.06 -18.73
CA GLU A 72 24.78 11.69 -18.81
C GLU A 72 25.44 11.41 -20.16
N ALA A 73 25.51 10.15 -20.60
CA ALA A 73 26.12 9.78 -21.88
C ALA A 73 25.40 10.43 -23.09
N MET A 74 24.08 10.56 -23.03
CA MET A 74 23.29 11.20 -24.09
C MET A 74 23.50 12.71 -24.10
N LEU A 75 23.51 13.35 -22.93
CA LEU A 75 23.74 14.80 -22.81
C LEU A 75 25.15 15.18 -23.23
N LYS A 76 26.17 14.39 -22.87
CA LYS A 76 27.56 14.61 -23.33
C LYS A 76 27.67 14.62 -24.86
N LYS A 77 27.00 13.68 -25.53
CA LYS A 77 26.96 13.62 -27.00
C LYS A 77 26.17 14.78 -27.61
N ALA A 78 25.04 15.16 -27.01
CA ALA A 78 24.19 16.22 -27.53
C ALA A 78 24.82 17.61 -27.38
N LEU A 79 25.52 17.85 -26.27
CA LEU A 79 26.16 19.13 -25.96
C LEU A 79 27.61 19.20 -26.48
N GLY A 80 28.20 18.07 -26.89
CA GLY A 80 29.59 18.02 -27.36
C GLY A 80 30.63 18.27 -26.26
N THR A 81 30.28 18.05 -25.00
CA THR A 81 31.16 18.26 -23.83
C THR A 81 31.24 17.00 -22.98
N ASN A 82 32.38 16.80 -22.33
CA ASN A 82 32.57 15.73 -21.34
C ASN A 82 32.24 16.17 -19.91
N LYS A 83 31.96 17.46 -19.69
CA LYS A 83 31.65 18.05 -18.39
C LYS A 83 30.14 18.10 -18.16
N VAL A 84 29.56 16.93 -17.95
CA VAL A 84 28.15 16.77 -17.56
C VAL A 84 28.08 15.77 -16.42
N GLU A 85 27.37 16.13 -15.36
CA GLU A 85 27.02 15.26 -14.24
C GLU A 85 25.51 15.32 -14.03
N VAL A 86 24.92 14.17 -13.71
CA VAL A 86 23.47 14.02 -13.61
C VAL A 86 23.15 13.24 -12.35
N MET A 87 22.19 13.74 -11.58
CA MET A 87 21.59 13.05 -10.46
C MET A 87 20.09 12.86 -10.73
N VAL A 88 19.60 11.64 -10.53
CA VAL A 88 18.19 11.28 -10.74
C VAL A 88 17.62 10.75 -9.43
N THR A 89 16.40 11.17 -9.09
CA THR A 89 15.72 10.69 -7.89
C THR A 89 14.44 9.95 -8.28
N LEU A 90 14.26 8.75 -7.73
CA LEU A 90 13.03 7.97 -7.85
C LEU A 90 12.13 8.21 -6.63
N GLY A 91 10.81 8.27 -6.85
CA GLY A 91 9.85 8.59 -5.78
C GLY A 91 9.43 7.42 -4.91
N THR A 92 9.47 6.21 -5.46
CA THR A 92 8.98 4.99 -4.82
C THR A 92 9.80 3.79 -5.27
N SER A 93 9.57 2.64 -4.65
CA SER A 93 9.95 1.35 -5.23
C SER A 93 8.99 0.92 -6.34
N GLU A 94 9.28 -0.22 -6.96
CA GLU A 94 8.44 -0.81 -7.99
C GLU A 94 7.06 -1.18 -7.45
N LYS A 95 6.01 -0.80 -8.18
CA LYS A 95 4.63 -1.10 -7.78
C LYS A 95 4.15 -2.37 -8.46
N LYS A 96 3.84 -3.40 -7.66
CA LYS A 96 3.24 -4.65 -8.13
C LYS A 96 1.72 -4.48 -8.22
N ILE A 97 1.16 -4.57 -9.42
CA ILE A 97 -0.28 -4.47 -9.66
C ILE A 97 -0.86 -5.87 -9.83
N PHE A 98 -1.84 -6.22 -8.99
CA PHE A 98 -2.54 -7.50 -9.04
C PHE A 98 -3.81 -7.42 -9.88
N ALA A 99 -4.20 -8.54 -10.48
CA ALA A 99 -5.40 -8.65 -11.30
C ALA A 99 -6.67 -8.45 -10.44
N ARG A 100 -7.61 -7.65 -10.97
CA ARG A 100 -8.90 -7.38 -10.35
C ARG A 100 -10.02 -7.55 -11.37
N ASN A 101 -11.16 -8.05 -10.90
CA ASN A 101 -12.42 -8.01 -11.62
C ASN A 101 -13.20 -6.77 -11.16
N GLU A 102 -13.53 -5.88 -12.10
CA GLU A 102 -14.27 -4.66 -11.83
C GLU A 102 -15.68 -4.74 -12.43
N THR A 103 -16.69 -4.37 -11.67
CA THR A 103 -18.08 -4.26 -12.13
C THR A 103 -18.58 -2.85 -11.82
N THR A 104 -18.88 -2.09 -12.88
CA THR A 104 -19.41 -0.73 -12.82
C THR A 104 -20.91 -0.77 -13.13
N GLN A 105 -21.72 -0.21 -12.24
CA GLN A 105 -23.15 0.03 -12.43
C GLN A 105 -23.38 1.54 -12.47
N GLN A 106 -23.98 2.01 -13.57
CA GLN A 106 -24.37 3.40 -13.75
C GLN A 106 -25.89 3.44 -13.91
N ASP A 107 -26.58 4.01 -12.92
CA ASP A 107 -28.03 4.23 -12.95
C ASP A 107 -28.29 5.72 -13.21
N GLN A 108 -28.98 6.01 -14.31
CA GLN A 108 -29.47 7.33 -14.65
C GLN A 108 -30.99 7.34 -14.55
N SER A 109 -31.53 8.16 -13.65
CA SER A 109 -32.97 8.37 -13.51
C SER A 109 -33.30 9.85 -13.67
N GLU A 110 -34.13 10.17 -14.66
CA GLU A 110 -34.72 11.49 -14.88
C GLU A 110 -36.20 11.44 -14.52
N ASP A 111 -36.60 12.20 -13.49
CA ASP A 111 -38.00 12.39 -13.13
C ASP A 111 -38.44 13.80 -13.54
N GLN A 112 -39.48 13.87 -14.39
CA GLN A 112 -40.07 15.12 -14.85
C GLN A 112 -41.52 15.21 -14.34
N LYS A 113 -41.77 16.09 -13.36
CA LYS A 113 -43.12 16.41 -12.88
C LYS A 113 -43.33 17.91 -12.92
N GLU A 114 -44.42 18.33 -13.58
CA GLU A 114 -45.01 19.67 -13.63
C GLU A 114 -44.07 20.82 -13.21
N GLY A 115 -43.09 21.10 -14.07
CA GLY A 115 -42.21 22.27 -13.93
C GLY A 115 -40.92 22.07 -13.13
N PHE A 116 -40.69 20.90 -12.54
CA PHE A 116 -39.43 20.56 -11.86
C PHE A 116 -38.81 19.31 -12.49
N SER A 117 -37.57 19.44 -12.93
CA SER A 117 -36.75 18.34 -13.47
C SER A 117 -35.69 17.99 -12.44
N SER A 118 -35.62 16.72 -12.04
CA SER A 118 -34.51 16.20 -11.23
C SER A 118 -33.88 15.00 -11.92
N ALA A 119 -32.58 15.11 -12.17
CA ALA A 119 -31.75 14.01 -12.63
C ALA A 119 -30.94 13.47 -11.45
N ALA A 120 -31.00 12.16 -11.23
CA ALA A 120 -30.16 11.47 -10.27
C ALA A 120 -29.23 10.51 -11.03
N ASP A 121 -27.94 10.80 -10.95
CA ASP A 121 -26.85 9.94 -11.41
C ASP A 121 -26.32 9.13 -10.23
N ARG A 122 -26.39 7.80 -10.30
CA ARG A 122 -25.80 6.89 -9.32
C ARG A 122 -24.72 6.04 -9.99
N ASN A 123 -23.49 6.15 -9.49
CA ASN A 123 -22.36 5.35 -9.98
C ASN A 123 -21.87 4.44 -8.84
N SER A 124 -21.86 3.12 -9.07
CA SER A 124 -21.39 2.10 -8.12
C SER A 124 -20.30 1.25 -8.78
N MET A 125 -19.14 1.14 -8.13
CA MET A 125 -17.99 0.39 -8.64
C MET A 125 -17.56 -0.65 -7.62
N THR A 126 -17.60 -1.93 -8.00
CA THR A 126 -17.14 -3.07 -7.17
C THR A 126 -15.88 -3.66 -7.78
N SER A 127 -14.80 -3.81 -6.98
CA SER A 127 -13.51 -4.36 -7.42
C SER A 127 -13.11 -5.55 -6.54
N GLN A 128 -12.81 -6.70 -7.15
CA GLN A 128 -12.46 -7.96 -6.47
C GLN A 128 -11.11 -8.51 -6.96
N LEU A 129 -10.20 -8.87 -6.06
CA LEU A 129 -8.90 -9.47 -6.41
C LEU A 129 -9.08 -10.89 -6.98
N VAL A 130 -8.31 -11.21 -8.02
CA VAL A 130 -8.30 -12.55 -8.62
C VAL A 130 -7.23 -13.39 -7.96
N PHE A 131 -7.63 -14.53 -7.38
CA PHE A 131 -6.73 -15.48 -6.73
C PHE A 131 -6.52 -16.72 -7.60
N GLY A 132 -5.29 -17.24 -7.63
CA GLY A 132 -4.97 -18.48 -8.33
C GLY A 132 -5.49 -19.73 -7.61
N ASN A 133 -5.73 -20.80 -8.36
CA ASN A 133 -6.35 -22.05 -7.86
C ASN A 133 -5.42 -22.94 -7.00
N GLN A 134 -4.30 -22.44 -6.46
CA GLN A 134 -3.45 -23.26 -5.59
C GLN A 134 -3.97 -23.30 -4.16
N SER A 135 -4.11 -24.53 -3.66
CA SER A 135 -4.82 -24.93 -2.45
C SER A 135 -4.39 -24.20 -1.18
N GLN A 136 -5.40 -23.73 -0.43
CA GLN A 136 -5.42 -23.25 0.95
C GLN A 136 -4.87 -21.84 1.26
N GLN A 137 -3.99 -21.27 0.44
CA GLN A 137 -3.55 -19.86 0.57
C GLN A 137 -3.47 -19.26 -0.84
N GLY A 138 -4.62 -18.93 -1.43
CA GLY A 138 -4.66 -18.37 -2.79
C GLY A 138 -3.79 -17.11 -2.87
N THR A 139 -2.73 -17.15 -3.66
CA THR A 139 -1.91 -15.97 -3.96
C THR A 139 -2.61 -15.14 -5.04
N PRO A 140 -2.66 -13.80 -4.91
CA PRO A 140 -3.27 -12.95 -5.92
C PRO A 140 -2.47 -13.03 -7.22
N VAL A 141 -3.16 -13.04 -8.35
CA VAL A 141 -2.52 -13.09 -9.66
C VAL A 141 -1.84 -11.75 -9.93
N LEU A 142 -0.52 -11.75 -10.14
CA LEU A 142 0.23 -10.55 -10.56
C LEU A 142 -0.15 -10.21 -12.01
N SER A 143 -0.57 -8.98 -12.25
CA SER A 143 -0.91 -8.47 -13.58
C SER A 143 0.34 -7.92 -14.28
N TYR A 144 0.96 -6.88 -13.71
CA TYR A 144 2.20 -6.30 -14.22
C TYR A 144 2.95 -5.54 -13.11
N ILE A 145 4.22 -5.23 -13.39
CA ILE A 145 5.09 -4.43 -12.52
C ILE A 145 5.27 -3.06 -13.16
N GLU A 146 4.97 -2.01 -12.41
CA GLU A 146 5.12 -0.63 -12.82
C GLU A 146 6.46 -0.08 -12.29
N LYS A 147 7.26 0.50 -13.20
CA LYS A 147 8.54 1.12 -12.84
C LYS A 147 8.30 2.36 -11.99
N PRO A 148 9.20 2.66 -11.04
CA PRO A 148 9.07 3.86 -10.23
C PRO A 148 9.18 5.12 -11.10
N ALA A 149 8.33 6.10 -10.80
CA ALA A 149 8.36 7.38 -11.45
C ALA A 149 9.56 8.21 -10.98
N ILE A 150 10.17 8.94 -11.91
CA ILE A 150 11.24 9.90 -11.60
C ILE A 150 10.61 11.15 -11.00
N THR A 151 11.07 11.53 -9.81
CA THR A 151 10.56 12.70 -9.09
C THR A 151 11.36 13.95 -9.36
N GLY A 152 12.64 13.83 -9.67
CA GLY A 152 13.50 14.97 -9.94
C GLY A 152 14.76 14.59 -10.69
N VAL A 153 15.30 15.58 -11.40
CA VAL A 153 16.58 15.46 -12.12
C VAL A 153 17.39 16.72 -11.87
N MET A 154 18.63 16.56 -11.44
CA MET A 154 19.61 17.64 -11.33
C MET A 154 20.72 17.40 -12.34
N ILE A 155 21.08 18.44 -13.07
CA ILE A 155 22.06 18.38 -14.15
C ILE A 155 23.07 19.50 -13.92
N VAL A 156 24.34 19.12 -13.87
CA VAL A 156 25.46 20.06 -13.87
C VAL A 156 26.10 19.96 -15.24
N ALA A 157 26.15 21.05 -16.00
CA ALA A 157 26.66 21.04 -17.37
C ALA A 157 27.48 22.30 -17.67
N GLU A 158 28.55 22.13 -18.47
CA GLU A 158 29.28 23.25 -19.06
C GLU A 158 28.32 24.13 -19.88
N ASN A 159 28.47 25.45 -19.76
CA ASN A 159 27.57 26.45 -20.35
C ASN A 159 26.11 26.41 -19.83
N GLY A 160 25.86 25.79 -18.66
CA GLY A 160 24.54 25.78 -18.02
C GLY A 160 24.00 27.16 -17.58
N HIS A 161 24.81 28.22 -17.72
CA HIS A 161 24.41 29.62 -17.50
C HIS A 161 23.71 30.23 -18.73
N GLU A 162 23.93 29.68 -19.93
CA GLU A 162 23.29 30.16 -21.13
C GLU A 162 21.80 29.76 -21.14
N THR A 163 20.91 30.75 -21.16
CA THR A 163 19.45 30.54 -21.11
C THR A 163 18.95 29.57 -22.19
N LYS A 164 19.56 29.60 -23.37
CA LYS A 164 19.21 28.73 -24.50
C LYS A 164 19.55 27.27 -24.19
N VAL A 165 20.79 27.01 -23.76
CA VAL A 165 21.26 25.66 -23.38
C VAL A 165 20.45 25.14 -22.20
N LYS A 166 20.25 25.96 -21.17
CA LYS A 166 19.45 25.63 -19.98
C LYS A 166 18.03 25.20 -20.34
N LYS A 167 17.35 25.96 -21.21
CA LYS A 167 15.99 25.64 -21.66
C LYS A 167 15.97 24.36 -22.49
N GLN A 168 16.92 24.19 -23.40
CA GLN A 168 17.01 22.99 -24.25
C GLN A 168 17.20 21.72 -23.42
N ILE A 169 18.10 21.75 -22.43
CA ILE A 169 18.34 20.62 -21.53
C ILE A 169 17.07 20.31 -20.72
N ALA A 170 16.48 21.32 -20.06
CA ALA A 170 15.30 21.12 -19.24
C ALA A 170 14.10 20.58 -20.03
N GLU A 171 13.89 21.09 -21.25
CA GLU A 171 12.81 20.63 -22.14
C GLU A 171 13.05 19.21 -22.69
N ALA A 172 14.29 18.89 -23.05
CA ALA A 172 14.63 17.54 -23.53
C ALA A 172 14.46 16.49 -22.43
N VAL A 173 14.94 16.79 -21.23
CA VAL A 173 14.90 15.88 -20.07
C VAL A 173 13.47 15.69 -19.59
N SER A 174 12.70 16.77 -19.46
CA SER A 174 11.28 16.69 -19.06
C SER A 174 10.46 15.80 -20.00
N LYS A 175 10.65 15.93 -21.31
CA LYS A 175 9.96 15.09 -22.30
C LYS A 175 10.46 13.64 -22.32
N ALA A 176 11.76 13.42 -22.14
CA ALA A 176 12.35 12.09 -22.21
C ALA A 176 11.97 11.22 -21.00
N LEU A 177 11.79 11.84 -19.83
CA LEU A 177 11.57 11.14 -18.56
C LEU A 177 10.17 11.35 -17.98
N ASP A 178 9.29 12.08 -18.68
CA ASP A 178 7.96 12.48 -18.21
C ASP A 178 8.00 13.19 -16.84
N VAL A 179 8.99 14.07 -16.67
CA VAL A 179 9.22 14.85 -15.44
C VAL A 179 8.79 16.28 -15.70
N SER A 180 8.06 16.87 -14.74
CA SER A 180 7.61 18.26 -14.89
C SER A 180 8.81 19.23 -14.90
N SER A 181 8.73 20.31 -15.67
CA SER A 181 9.82 21.27 -15.86
C SER A 181 10.33 21.90 -14.56
N HIS A 182 9.45 22.09 -13.56
CA HIS A 182 9.82 22.62 -12.25
C HIS A 182 10.59 21.62 -11.37
N ARG A 183 10.65 20.35 -11.78
CA ARG A 183 11.40 19.26 -11.11
C ARG A 183 12.73 18.94 -11.80
N VAL A 184 13.11 19.73 -12.79
CA VAL A 184 14.40 19.63 -13.50
C VAL A 184 15.24 20.86 -13.18
N ALA A 185 16.38 20.64 -12.53
CA ALA A 185 17.33 21.69 -12.20
C ALA A 185 18.57 21.58 -13.10
N VAL A 186 18.99 22.71 -13.67
CA VAL A 186 20.22 22.81 -14.47
C VAL A 186 21.12 23.87 -13.86
N ILE A 187 22.32 23.45 -13.50
CA ILE A 187 23.35 24.24 -12.83
C ILE A 187 24.58 24.34 -13.75
N PRO A 188 25.20 25.51 -13.90
CA PRO A 188 26.45 25.63 -14.65
C PRO A 188 27.61 24.90 -13.96
N TYR A 189 28.45 24.27 -14.77
CA TYR A 189 29.80 23.85 -14.37
C TYR A 189 30.80 24.97 -14.73
N GLU A 190 31.64 25.38 -13.78
CA GLU A 190 32.75 26.34 -13.98
C GLU A 190 34.06 25.64 -14.39
#